data_AF-A0A1Y2I8L6-F1
#
_entry.id   AF-A0A1Y2I8L6-F1
#
_cell.length_a   1.000
_cell.length_b   1.000
_cell.length_c   1.000
_cell.angle_alpha   90.00
_cell.angle_beta   90.00
_cell.angle_gamma   90.00
#
_symmetry.space_group_name_H-M   'P 1'
#
loop_
_entity.id
_entity.type
_entity.pdbx_description
1 polymer ?
#
loop_
_entity_poly.entity_id
_entity_poly.type
_entity_poly.pdbx_seq_one_letter_code
_entity_poly.pdbx_strand_id
1 'polypeptide(L)'
;MSSNVASESQQATCIRTLRGGYPFTPEQGQQIATALAGMVNEAPPDGVDDFPSVLYQVDDLLSRVPGDLGFQRVWNKNVPNADYVYFLATTRRHYVKLPQEEMDRARAEKHYFDPSVQLVESDADRYVKQIVQEETGVEGGPFHTVIWVD
;
A
#
# COMPACT_ATOMS: atom_id res chain seq x y z
N MET A 1 -15.39 -52.69 -6.98
CA MET A 1 -14.18 -51.98 -7.44
C MET A 1 -14.57 -51.30 -8.74
N SER A 2 -14.64 -49.98 -8.87
CA SER A 2 -13.51 -49.06 -8.67
C SER A 2 -13.95 -47.64 -8.31
N SER A 3 -13.15 -47.09 -7.40
CA SER A 3 -12.83 -45.71 -7.04
C SER A 3 -13.31 -44.54 -7.91
N ASN A 4 -13.89 -43.57 -7.19
CA ASN A 4 -13.84 -42.12 -7.41
C ASN A 4 -12.55 -41.63 -8.08
N VAL A 5 -12.70 -40.73 -9.05
CA VAL A 5 -11.74 -39.65 -9.27
C VAL A 5 -12.55 -38.36 -9.23
N ALA A 6 -12.63 -37.75 -8.05
CA ALA A 6 -13.02 -36.34 -7.97
C ALA A 6 -11.93 -35.57 -8.72
N SER A 7 -12.30 -34.92 -9.83
CA SER A 7 -11.40 -34.01 -10.50
C SER A 7 -11.11 -32.87 -9.53
N GLU A 8 -9.87 -32.79 -9.03
CA GLU A 8 -9.36 -31.56 -8.44
C GLU A 8 -9.54 -30.46 -9.48
N SER A 9 -10.54 -29.60 -9.28
CA SER A 9 -10.67 -28.38 -10.05
C SER A 9 -9.40 -27.58 -9.77
N GLN A 10 -8.47 -27.53 -10.72
CA GLN A 10 -7.35 -26.59 -10.66
C GLN A 10 -7.96 -25.20 -10.51
N GLN A 11 -7.87 -24.63 -9.31
CA GLN A 11 -8.30 -23.26 -9.06
C GLN A 11 -7.49 -22.36 -9.99
N ALA A 12 -8.18 -21.57 -10.81
CA ALA A 12 -7.52 -20.63 -11.70
C ALA A 12 -6.68 -19.65 -10.87
N THR A 13 -5.46 -19.36 -11.33
CA THR A 13 -4.56 -18.40 -10.69
C THR A 13 -4.17 -17.29 -11.66
N CYS A 14 -3.86 -16.11 -11.14
CA CYS A 14 -3.36 -15.00 -11.92
C CYS A 14 -2.12 -14.37 -11.27
N ILE A 15 -1.20 -13.86 -12.09
CA ILE A 15 0.00 -13.19 -11.60
C ILE A 15 -0.35 -11.76 -11.20
N ARG A 16 0.04 -11.37 -9.98
CA ARG A 16 -0.19 -10.05 -9.41
C ARG A 16 1.05 -9.56 -8.69
N THR A 17 1.16 -8.25 -8.59
CA THR A 17 2.19 -7.59 -7.80
C THR A 17 1.69 -7.43 -6.37
N LEU A 18 2.50 -7.84 -5.40
CA LEU A 18 2.34 -7.47 -4.00
C LEU A 18 3.41 -6.46 -3.59
N ARG A 19 3.03 -5.60 -2.66
CA ARG A 19 3.93 -4.70 -1.94
C ARG A 19 3.62 -4.77 -0.45
N GLY A 20 4.65 -4.69 0.37
CA GLY A 20 4.56 -4.58 1.82
C GLY A 20 4.90 -3.15 2.24
N GLY A 21 4.35 -2.72 3.37
CA GLY A 21 4.54 -1.36 3.84
C GLY A 21 3.52 -0.92 4.87
N TYR A 22 3.28 0.38 4.95
CA TYR A 22 2.56 1.00 6.07
C TYR A 22 1.38 1.84 5.58
N PRO A 23 0.17 1.59 6.12
CA PRO A 23 -1.01 2.40 5.82
C PRO A 23 -1.04 3.69 6.64
N PHE A 24 -1.62 4.72 6.03
CA PHE A 24 -1.95 6.01 6.61
C PHE A 24 -3.39 6.37 6.21
N THR A 25 -4.16 6.94 7.13
CA THR A 25 -5.49 7.48 6.78
C THR A 25 -5.34 8.63 5.77
N PRO A 26 -6.40 9.03 5.06
CA PRO A 26 -6.37 10.22 4.19
C PRO A 26 -5.85 11.47 4.89
N GLU A 27 -6.25 11.70 6.15
CA GLU A 27 -5.79 12.83 6.98
C GLU A 27 -4.31 12.72 7.29
N GLN A 28 -3.82 11.54 7.65
CA GLN A 28 -2.40 11.30 7.88
C GLN A 28 -1.58 11.51 6.60
N GLY A 29 -2.07 11.05 5.45
CA GLY A 29 -1.43 11.30 4.15
C GLY A 29 -1.32 12.79 3.84
N GLN A 30 -2.37 13.58 4.10
CA GLN A 30 -2.33 15.03 3.96
C GLN A 30 -1.34 15.68 4.95
N GLN A 31 -1.31 15.22 6.20
CA GLN A 31 -0.37 15.73 7.22
C GLN A 31 1.09 15.50 6.80
N ILE A 32 1.41 14.30 6.31
CA ILE A 32 2.74 13.95 5.77
C ILE A 32 3.11 14.93 4.65
N ALA A 33 2.27 15.04 3.62
CA ALA A 33 2.54 15.92 2.49
C ALA A 33 2.65 17.40 2.87
N THR A 34 1.87 17.86 3.85
CA THR A 34 1.92 19.24 4.36
C THR A 34 3.23 19.51 5.10
N ALA A 35 3.69 18.56 5.93
CA ALA A 35 4.98 18.68 6.61
C ALA A 35 6.13 18.77 5.61
N LEU A 36 6.11 17.91 4.58
CA LEU A 36 7.12 17.90 3.52
C LEU A 36 7.12 19.18 2.68
N ALA A 37 5.95 19.66 2.25
CA ALA A 37 5.83 20.95 1.55
C ALA A 37 6.43 22.10 2.35
N GLY A 38 6.23 22.11 3.68
CA GLY A 38 6.81 23.11 4.59
C GLY A 38 8.34 23.09 4.62
N MET A 39 8.98 21.93 4.46
CA MET A 39 10.44 21.81 4.44
C MET A 39 11.08 22.42 3.19
N VAL A 40 10.36 22.41 2.07
CA VAL A 40 10.83 22.94 0.78
C VAL A 40 10.20 24.29 0.41
N ASN A 41 9.41 24.88 1.31
CA ASN A 41 8.69 26.14 1.11
C ASN A 41 7.76 26.10 -0.12
N GLU A 42 7.03 25.00 -0.27
CA GLU A 42 6.01 24.81 -1.30
C GLU A 42 4.60 24.93 -0.72
N ALA A 43 3.61 25.03 -1.60
CA ALA A 43 2.21 25.03 -1.19
C ALA A 43 1.81 23.63 -0.70
N PRO A 44 1.14 23.52 0.47
CA PRO A 44 0.61 22.24 0.93
C PRO A 44 -0.60 21.81 0.07
N PRO A 45 -0.97 20.52 0.11
CA PRO A 45 -2.18 20.04 -0.54
C PRO A 45 -3.45 20.71 -0.01
N ASP A 46 -4.42 20.96 -0.90
CA ASP A 46 -5.68 21.66 -0.58
C ASP A 46 -6.62 20.84 0.34
N GLY A 47 -6.38 19.53 0.46
CA GLY A 47 -7.22 18.61 1.21
C GLY A 47 -6.75 17.16 1.12
N VAL A 48 -7.42 16.27 1.86
CA VAL A 48 -7.14 14.82 1.84
C VAL A 48 -7.31 14.17 0.46
N ASP A 49 -8.18 14.76 -0.37
CA ASP A 49 -8.49 14.29 -1.73
C ASP A 49 -7.61 14.89 -2.83
N ASP A 50 -6.70 15.82 -2.49
CA ASP A 50 -5.71 16.38 -3.42
C ASP A 50 -4.55 15.39 -3.64
N PHE A 51 -4.91 14.24 -4.21
CA PHE A 51 -3.97 13.14 -4.45
C PHE A 51 -2.74 13.54 -5.26
N PRO A 52 -2.84 14.34 -6.35
CA PRO A 52 -1.66 14.75 -7.11
C PRO A 52 -0.66 15.51 -6.25
N SER A 53 -1.11 16.47 -5.45
CA SER A 53 -0.22 17.24 -4.57
C SER A 53 0.35 16.37 -3.44
N VAL A 54 -0.48 15.51 -2.83
CA VAL A 54 0.01 14.59 -1.79
C VAL A 54 1.10 13.67 -2.35
N LEU A 55 0.87 13.08 -3.52
CA LEU A 55 1.83 12.19 -4.16
C LEU A 55 3.13 12.92 -4.50
N TYR A 56 3.02 14.11 -5.11
CA TYR A 56 4.18 14.91 -5.48
C TYR A 56 5.10 15.22 -4.30
N GLN A 57 4.52 15.68 -3.19
CA GLN A 57 5.29 16.02 -1.98
C GLN A 57 5.98 14.80 -1.36
N VAL A 58 5.30 13.64 -1.35
CA VAL A 58 5.87 12.42 -0.78
C VAL A 58 6.92 11.79 -1.69
N ASP A 59 6.71 11.79 -3.02
CA ASP A 59 7.67 11.25 -3.97
C ASP A 59 9.03 11.97 -3.91
N ASP A 60 9.04 13.28 -3.65
CA ASP A 60 10.29 14.02 -3.45
C ASP A 60 11.09 13.49 -2.24
N LEU A 61 10.42 13.23 -1.09
CA LEU A 61 11.06 12.57 0.06
C LEU A 61 11.56 11.17 -0.30
N LEU A 62 10.70 10.34 -0.92
CA LEU A 62 11.04 8.96 -1.24
C LEU A 62 12.19 8.85 -2.24
N SER A 63 12.35 9.83 -3.14
CA SER A 63 13.48 9.89 -4.07
C SER A 63 14.85 10.02 -3.37
N ARG A 64 14.86 10.55 -2.14
CA ARG A 64 16.06 10.73 -1.31
C ARG A 64 16.44 9.48 -0.52
N VAL A 65 15.50 8.53 -0.39
CA VAL A 65 15.71 7.27 0.33
C VAL A 65 16.02 6.17 -0.68
N PRO A 66 17.16 5.46 -0.56
CA PRO A 66 17.51 4.40 -1.51
C PRO A 66 16.53 3.22 -1.39
N GLY A 67 15.85 2.89 -2.49
CA GLY A 67 14.95 1.74 -2.53
C GLY A 67 13.97 1.78 -3.71
N ASP A 68 13.27 0.66 -3.92
CA ASP A 68 12.06 0.63 -4.75
C ASP A 68 10.89 0.98 -3.83
N LEU A 69 10.76 2.27 -3.48
CA LEU A 69 9.68 2.78 -2.63
C LEU A 69 8.50 3.24 -3.47
N GLY A 70 7.34 3.41 -2.84
CA GLY A 70 6.17 3.97 -3.50
C GLY A 70 5.16 4.47 -2.49
N PHE A 71 4.40 5.50 -2.87
CA PHE A 71 3.31 6.02 -2.08
C PHE A 71 2.08 6.10 -2.97
N GLN A 72 0.98 5.47 -2.59
CA GLN A 72 -0.24 5.56 -3.41
C GLN A 72 -1.51 5.30 -2.60
N ARG A 73 -2.65 5.59 -3.21
CA ARG A 73 -3.94 5.17 -2.67
C ARG A 73 -4.16 3.68 -2.90
N VAL A 74 -4.47 2.95 -1.85
CA VAL A 74 -4.89 1.55 -1.92
C VAL A 74 -6.29 1.44 -1.38
N TRP A 75 -7.21 0.88 -2.18
CA TRP A 75 -8.59 0.73 -1.74
C TRP A 75 -8.69 -0.23 -0.55
N ASN A 76 -9.39 0.26 0.47
CA ASN A 76 -9.66 -0.45 1.70
C ASN A 76 -11.04 -0.02 2.23
N LYS A 77 -12.07 -0.80 1.91
CA LYS A 77 -13.45 -0.58 2.38
C LYS A 77 -13.65 -0.50 3.90
N ASN A 78 -12.65 -0.87 4.70
CA ASN A 78 -12.74 -0.87 6.16
C ASN A 78 -12.32 0.48 6.77
N VAL A 79 -11.96 1.48 5.97
CA VAL A 79 -11.59 2.81 6.47
C VAL A 79 -12.86 3.62 6.72
N PRO A 80 -13.09 4.15 7.94
CA PRO A 80 -14.24 5.01 8.20
C PRO A 80 -14.19 6.28 7.36
N ASN A 81 -15.30 6.63 6.70
CA ASN A 81 -15.46 7.85 5.89
C ASN A 81 -14.53 7.97 4.66
N ALA A 82 -13.82 6.91 4.26
CA ALA A 82 -13.00 6.87 3.07
C ALA A 82 -12.97 5.48 2.44
N ASP A 83 -12.76 5.40 1.12
CA ASP A 83 -12.65 4.12 0.41
C ASP A 83 -11.21 3.60 0.32
N TYR A 84 -10.24 4.34 0.88
CA TYR A 84 -8.81 4.10 0.67
C TYR A 84 -7.96 4.48 1.88
N VAL A 85 -6.75 3.93 1.90
CA VAL A 85 -5.61 4.43 2.68
C VAL A 85 -4.56 4.98 1.73
N TYR A 86 -3.74 5.91 2.20
CA TYR A 86 -2.42 6.13 1.61
C TYR A 86 -1.49 5.02 2.08
N PHE A 87 -0.78 4.37 1.17
CA PHE A 87 0.07 3.24 1.49
C PHE A 87 1.51 3.55 1.08
N LEU A 88 2.40 3.61 2.08
CA LEU A 88 3.84 3.68 1.87
C LEU A 88 4.37 2.26 1.68
N ALA A 89 4.62 1.89 0.43
CA ALA A 89 5.21 0.61 0.08
C ALA A 89 6.74 0.67 0.17
N THR A 90 7.30 -0.09 1.11
CA THR A 90 8.73 -0.12 1.42
C THR A 90 9.44 -1.34 0.84
N THR A 91 8.72 -2.43 0.58
CA THR A 91 9.30 -3.61 -0.07
C THR A 91 9.44 -3.39 -1.58
N ARG A 92 10.31 -4.17 -2.23
CA ARG A 92 10.32 -4.29 -3.71
C ARG A 92 9.00 -4.89 -4.22
N ARG A 93 8.75 -4.79 -5.53
CA ARG A 93 7.65 -5.51 -6.19
C ARG A 93 7.83 -7.04 -6.09
N HIS A 94 6.82 -7.74 -5.57
CA HIS A 94 6.77 -9.21 -5.54
C HIS A 94 5.70 -9.74 -6.49
N TYR A 95 6.11 -10.44 -7.55
CA TYR A 95 5.17 -11.07 -8.48
C TYR A 95 4.78 -12.45 -7.99
N VAL A 96 3.52 -12.63 -7.61
CA VAL A 96 3.00 -13.89 -7.04
C VAL A 96 1.77 -14.36 -7.81
N LYS A 97 1.53 -15.68 -7.78
CA LYS A 97 0.27 -16.26 -8.26
C LYS A 97 -0.75 -16.21 -7.15
N LEU A 98 -1.83 -15.44 -7.35
CA LEU A 98 -2.99 -15.42 -6.46
C LEU A 98 -4.15 -16.22 -7.07
N PRO A 99 -5.00 -16.85 -6.25
CA PRO A 99 -6.27 -17.39 -6.71
C PRO A 99 -7.09 -16.33 -7.44
N GLN A 100 -7.69 -16.70 -8.57
CA GLN A 100 -8.53 -15.78 -9.35
C GLN A 100 -9.72 -15.28 -8.51
N GLU A 101 -10.32 -16.15 -7.70
CA GLU A 101 -11.42 -15.80 -6.78
C GLU A 101 -11.03 -14.71 -5.78
N GLU A 102 -9.79 -14.74 -5.26
CA GLU A 102 -9.29 -13.69 -4.37
C GLU A 102 -9.25 -12.34 -5.09
N MET A 103 -8.80 -12.32 -6.35
CA MET A 103 -8.78 -11.10 -7.15
C MET A 103 -10.17 -10.61 -7.54
N ASP A 104 -11.09 -11.52 -7.83
CA ASP A 104 -12.47 -11.17 -8.18
C ASP A 104 -13.17 -10.58 -6.95
N ARG A 105 -12.96 -11.17 -5.77
CA ARG A 105 -13.43 -10.63 -4.49
C ARG A 105 -12.81 -9.27 -4.18
N ALA A 106 -11.49 -9.12 -4.29
CA ALA A 106 -10.80 -7.85 -4.06
C ALA A 106 -11.35 -6.71 -4.93
N ARG A 107 -11.64 -7.00 -6.21
CA ARG A 107 -12.28 -6.04 -7.14
C ARG A 107 -13.71 -5.73 -6.74
N ALA A 108 -14.53 -6.75 -6.51
CA ALA A 108 -15.94 -6.60 -6.19
C ALA A 108 -16.15 -5.81 -4.89
N GLU A 109 -15.27 -6.03 -3.91
CA GLU A 109 -15.34 -5.42 -2.59
C GLU A 109 -14.51 -4.13 -2.46
N LYS A 110 -13.75 -3.75 -3.50
CA LYS A 110 -12.75 -2.67 -3.44
C LYS A 110 -11.85 -2.81 -2.19
N HIS A 111 -11.26 -3.98 -2.03
CA HIS A 111 -10.41 -4.29 -0.89
C HIS A 111 -9.19 -5.06 -1.37
N TYR A 112 -8.09 -4.34 -1.59
CA TYR A 112 -6.79 -4.89 -1.99
C TYR A 112 -5.82 -5.04 -0.81
N PHE A 113 -6.36 -4.86 0.39
CA PHE A 113 -5.65 -4.98 1.65
C PHE A 113 -5.64 -6.45 2.10
N ASP A 114 -4.55 -6.87 2.74
CA ASP A 114 -4.40 -8.21 3.34
C ASP A 114 -4.67 -9.41 2.39
N PRO A 115 -3.89 -9.56 1.30
CA PRO A 115 -3.98 -10.75 0.45
C PRO A 115 -3.59 -12.03 1.19
N SER A 116 -3.90 -13.18 0.59
CA SER A 116 -3.57 -14.50 1.19
C SER A 116 -2.06 -14.73 1.36
N VAL A 117 -1.24 -14.10 0.52
CA VAL A 117 0.22 -14.12 0.61
C VAL A 117 0.70 -12.90 1.38
N GLN A 118 1.40 -13.13 2.49
CA GLN A 118 1.92 -12.08 3.36
C GLN A 118 3.45 -11.96 3.22
N LEU A 119 3.94 -10.74 3.08
CA LEU A 119 5.35 -10.39 3.11
C LEU A 119 5.81 -10.17 4.57
N VAL A 120 7.12 -10.26 4.80
CA VAL A 120 7.71 -10.07 6.13
C VAL A 120 8.39 -8.71 6.19
N GLU A 121 8.13 -7.97 7.26
CA GLU A 121 8.77 -6.69 7.53
C GLU A 121 10.27 -6.87 7.81
N SER A 122 11.11 -6.25 6.98
CA SER A 122 12.56 -6.21 7.15
C SER A 122 13.04 -5.00 7.96
N ASP A 123 14.32 -5.00 8.34
CA ASP A 123 14.94 -3.83 8.97
C ASP A 123 14.94 -2.59 8.07
N ALA A 124 15.04 -2.79 6.74
CA ALA A 124 14.97 -1.69 5.78
C ALA A 124 13.57 -1.06 5.77
N ASP A 125 12.50 -1.87 5.85
CA ASP A 125 11.13 -1.36 5.92
C ASP A 125 10.93 -0.49 7.17
N ARG A 126 11.39 -0.99 8.32
CA ARG A 126 11.34 -0.26 9.60
C ARG A 126 12.12 1.04 9.55
N TYR A 127 13.30 1.04 8.92
CA TYR A 127 14.11 2.23 8.75
C TYR A 127 13.40 3.31 7.92
N VAL A 128 12.75 2.94 6.80
CA VAL A 128 11.98 3.89 6.00
C VAL A 128 10.77 4.43 6.77
N LYS A 129 10.05 3.58 7.52
CA LYS A 129 8.97 4.04 8.40
C LYS A 129 9.46 5.07 9.41
N GLN A 130 10.61 4.79 10.02
CA GLN A 130 11.21 5.67 11.01
C GLN A 130 11.58 7.03 10.41
N ILE A 131 12.18 7.08 9.22
CA ILE A 131 12.46 8.35 8.52
C ILE A 131 11.18 9.16 8.32
N VAL A 132 10.12 8.54 7.79
CA VAL A 132 8.85 9.25 7.56
C VAL A 132 8.29 9.81 8.87
N GLN A 133 8.35 9.03 9.96
CA GLN A 133 7.92 9.49 11.27
C GLN A 133 8.79 10.62 11.83
N GLU A 134 10.10 10.55 11.69
CA GLU A 134 11.04 11.57 12.19
C GLU A 134 10.90 12.90 11.43
N GLU A 135 10.72 12.83 10.10
CA GLU A 135 10.59 14.00 9.24
C GLU A 135 9.20 14.64 9.38
N THR A 136 8.13 13.85 9.48
CA THR A 136 6.76 14.38 9.43
C THR A 136 6.03 14.40 10.77
N GLY A 137 6.53 13.70 11.78
CA GLY A 137 5.85 13.49 13.05
C GLY A 137 4.66 12.52 12.98
N VAL A 138 4.37 11.94 11.81
CA VAL A 138 3.21 11.06 11.59
C VAL A 138 3.62 9.60 11.75
N GLU A 139 3.01 8.91 12.72
CA GLU A 139 3.23 7.49 12.94
C GLU A 139 2.40 6.65 11.95
N GLY A 140 3.08 5.79 11.19
CA GLY A 140 2.42 4.82 10.30
C GLY A 140 1.80 3.66 11.05
N GLY A 141 0.77 3.05 10.46
CA GLY A 141 0.14 1.84 10.99
C GLY A 141 1.08 0.62 11.07
N PRO A 142 0.54 -0.55 11.47
CA PRO A 142 1.29 -1.79 11.40
C PRO A 142 1.69 -2.15 9.96
N PHE A 143 2.73 -2.97 9.80
CA PHE A 143 3.13 -3.45 8.49
C PHE A 143 2.04 -4.35 7.88
N HIS A 144 1.67 -4.08 6.64
CA HIS A 144 0.68 -4.84 5.90
C HIS A 144 1.23 -5.24 4.52
N THR A 145 0.63 -6.28 3.94
CA THR A 145 0.80 -6.60 2.52
C THR A 145 -0.43 -6.13 1.77
N VAL A 146 -0.23 -5.58 0.58
CA VAL A 146 -1.32 -5.18 -0.32
C VAL A 146 -1.12 -5.76 -1.70
N ILE A 147 -2.23 -6.03 -2.38
CA ILE A 147 -2.22 -6.23 -3.83
C ILE A 147 -1.96 -4.88 -4.46
N TRP A 148 -0.80 -4.74 -5.08
CA TRP A 148 -0.39 -3.51 -5.71
C TRP A 148 -1.03 -3.39 -7.09
N VAL A 149 -2.00 -2.49 -7.17
CA VAL A 149 -2.66 -2.09 -8.41
C VAL A 149 -2.03 -0.76 -8.82
N ASP A 150 -1.20 -0.83 -9.87
CA ASP A 150 -0.68 0.35 -10.59
C ASP A 150 -1.82 1.01 -11.41
#